data_AF-A0A349SCN9-F1
#
_entry.id   AF-A0A349SCN9-F1
#
_cell.length_a   1.000
_cell.length_b   1.000
_cell.length_c   1.000
_cell.angle_alpha   90.00
_cell.angle_beta   90.00
_cell.angle_gamma   90.00
#
_symmetry.space_group_name_H-M   'P 1'
#
loop_
_entity.id
_entity.type
_entity.pdbx_description
1 polymer ?
#
loop_
_entity_poly.entity_id
_entity_poly.type
_entity_poly.pdbx_seq_one_letter_code
_entity_poly.pdbx_strand_id
1 'polypeptide(L)'
;MRDVRFWSDTRSAAEVLANKDATLTGAESGLFAWYTFDQGAGGGTSTRTIIDSAGSNDAEPLNFTMGGTVSNFVPFVDNTDLDASLTAAAGVAEPVAIPTSVDTVGESLDVFDFTLTDGGTADALALGVSQVVVNVSGTATDAQRSQVTWRLNGPDASNVTGTYSAGADTLTFSSLSIS
;
A
#
# COMPACT_ATOMS: atom_id res chain seq x y z
N MET A 1 -24.89 14.58 5.38
CA MET A 1 -24.64 15.50 4.27
C MET A 1 -23.40 15.01 3.55
N ARG A 2 -23.37 15.00 2.22
CA ARG A 2 -22.21 14.64 1.38
C ARG A 2 -22.21 15.54 0.15
N ASP A 3 -21.04 15.75 -0.44
CA ASP A 3 -20.87 16.50 -1.69
C ASP A 3 -21.47 17.92 -1.68
N VAL A 4 -21.04 18.73 -0.71
CA VAL A 4 -21.42 20.16 -0.67
C VAL A 4 -20.43 20.95 -1.52
N ARG A 5 -20.96 21.74 -2.45
CA ARG A 5 -20.17 22.48 -3.43
C ARG A 5 -20.58 23.95 -3.44
N PHE A 6 -19.59 24.82 -3.41
CA PHE A 6 -19.75 26.26 -3.55
C PHE A 6 -19.10 26.69 -4.86
N TRP A 7 -19.82 27.48 -5.66
CA TRP A 7 -19.33 27.99 -6.94
C TRP A 7 -19.25 29.51 -6.88
N SER A 8 -18.20 30.11 -7.45
CA SER A 8 -18.02 31.57 -7.54
C SER A 8 -18.89 32.21 -8.63
N ASP A 9 -19.40 31.40 -9.55
CA ASP A 9 -20.20 31.87 -10.69
C ASP A 9 -21.67 31.42 -10.56
N THR A 10 -22.56 32.19 -11.18
CA THR A 10 -23.97 31.81 -11.27
C THR A 10 -24.11 30.61 -12.21
N ARG A 11 -24.49 29.44 -11.66
CA ARG A 11 -24.70 28.22 -12.44
C ARG A 11 -26.08 28.23 -13.11
N SER A 12 -26.12 27.93 -14.41
CA SER A 12 -27.39 27.70 -15.11
C SER A 12 -28.03 26.37 -14.71
N ALA A 13 -29.33 26.20 -14.98
CA ALA A 13 -30.03 24.94 -14.69
C ALA A 13 -29.42 23.73 -15.42
N ALA A 14 -28.94 23.93 -16.66
CA ALA A 14 -28.29 22.88 -17.45
C ALA A 14 -26.95 22.46 -16.83
N GLU A 15 -26.18 23.43 -16.34
CA GLU A 15 -24.90 23.23 -15.68
C GLU A 15 -25.01 22.56 -14.31
N VAL A 16 -26.02 22.93 -13.53
CA VAL A 16 -26.34 22.23 -12.27
C VAL A 16 -26.73 20.79 -12.57
N LEU A 17 -27.55 20.56 -13.59
CA LEU A 17 -27.98 19.22 -13.99
C LEU A 17 -26.81 18.35 -14.46
N ALA A 18 -25.86 18.93 -15.19
CA ALA A 18 -24.66 18.22 -15.65
C ALA A 18 -23.73 17.85 -14.49
N ASN A 19 -23.59 18.73 -13.49
CA ASN A 19 -22.59 18.55 -12.44
C ASN A 19 -23.11 17.82 -11.20
N LYS A 20 -24.41 17.87 -10.90
CA LYS A 20 -24.96 17.40 -9.60
C LYS A 20 -24.60 15.96 -9.25
N ASP A 21 -24.44 15.08 -10.25
CA ASP A 21 -24.08 13.67 -10.05
C ASP A 21 -22.71 13.33 -10.66
N ALA A 22 -22.01 14.33 -11.23
CA ALA A 22 -20.70 14.12 -11.82
C ALA A 22 -19.63 13.97 -10.73
N THR A 23 -18.70 13.05 -10.99
CA THR A 23 -17.42 13.01 -10.28
C THR A 23 -16.62 14.23 -10.66
N LEU A 24 -16.25 15.01 -9.65
CA LEU A 24 -15.42 16.20 -9.81
C LEU A 24 -13.97 15.86 -9.48
N THR A 25 -13.07 16.68 -9.99
CA THR A 25 -11.62 16.62 -9.79
C THR A 25 -11.14 17.67 -8.79
N GLY A 26 -12.00 18.64 -8.44
CA GLY A 26 -11.64 19.79 -7.60
C GLY A 26 -11.07 20.97 -8.41
N ALA A 27 -10.73 20.76 -9.68
CA ALA A 27 -10.13 21.78 -10.55
C ALA A 27 -11.15 22.46 -11.48
N GLU A 28 -12.45 22.27 -11.25
CA GLU A 28 -13.48 22.83 -12.12
C GLU A 28 -13.48 24.37 -12.08
N SER A 29 -13.53 24.99 -13.26
CA SER A 29 -13.61 26.45 -13.37
C SER A 29 -14.81 26.99 -12.60
N GLY A 30 -14.53 27.88 -11.65
CA GLY A 30 -15.55 28.51 -10.81
C GLY A 30 -16.00 27.66 -9.62
N LEU A 31 -15.43 26.49 -9.37
CA LEU A 31 -15.62 25.77 -8.11
C LEU A 31 -14.78 26.46 -7.03
N PHE A 32 -15.46 27.00 -6.01
CA PHE A 32 -14.85 27.78 -4.93
C PHE A 32 -14.50 26.91 -3.72
N ALA A 33 -15.37 25.96 -3.36
CA ALA A 33 -15.11 24.98 -2.31
C ALA A 33 -15.90 23.70 -2.56
N TRP A 34 -15.36 22.55 -2.18
CA TRP A 34 -16.03 21.24 -2.28
C TRP A 34 -15.73 20.38 -1.05
N TYR A 35 -16.75 20.14 -0.24
CA TYR A 35 -16.68 19.29 0.93
C TYR A 35 -17.38 17.97 0.66
N THR A 36 -16.60 16.90 0.52
CA THR A 36 -17.09 15.54 0.24
C THR A 36 -17.66 14.86 1.48
N PHE A 37 -17.17 15.25 2.67
CA PHE A 37 -17.54 14.67 3.97
C PHE A 37 -17.15 13.19 4.12
N ASP A 38 -16.20 12.74 3.33
CA ASP A 38 -15.30 11.67 3.68
C ASP A 38 -13.95 12.39 3.94
N GLN A 39 -13.52 12.72 5.18
CA GLN A 39 -12.07 12.96 5.52
C GLN A 39 -11.37 12.23 6.71
N GLY A 40 -12.04 11.49 7.60
CA GLY A 40 -11.46 10.72 8.70
C GLY A 40 -10.96 9.29 8.49
N ALA A 41 -10.26 8.78 9.50
CA ALA A 41 -9.80 7.41 9.52
C ALA A 41 -10.85 6.47 10.15
N GLY A 42 -11.16 5.36 9.47
CA GLY A 42 -11.97 4.29 10.05
C GLY A 42 -11.41 3.85 11.41
N GLY A 43 -12.28 3.40 12.33
CA GLY A 43 -11.84 2.88 13.63
C GLY A 43 -11.93 3.83 14.83
N GLY A 44 -12.56 4.99 14.69
CA GLY A 44 -12.92 5.85 15.83
C GLY A 44 -11.95 6.99 16.14
N THR A 45 -10.99 7.26 15.26
CA THR A 45 -10.16 8.47 15.30
C THR A 45 -10.97 9.68 14.87
N SER A 46 -10.98 10.71 15.73
CA SER A 46 -11.83 11.88 15.59
C SER A 46 -11.22 12.90 14.62
N THR A 47 -11.83 13.13 13.45
CA THR A 47 -11.44 14.22 12.53
C THR A 47 -12.19 15.50 12.85
N ARG A 48 -11.46 16.60 13.09
CA ARG A 48 -12.02 17.92 13.44
C ARG A 48 -12.23 18.82 12.22
N THR A 49 -11.49 18.58 11.14
CA THR A 49 -11.47 19.44 9.96
C THR A 49 -12.18 18.78 8.79
N ILE A 50 -13.03 19.54 8.11
CA ILE A 50 -13.63 19.17 6.83
C ILE A 50 -12.73 19.80 5.74
N ILE A 51 -12.02 18.97 4.99
CA ILE A 51 -11.09 19.39 3.95
C ILE A 51 -11.85 19.84 2.70
N ASP A 52 -11.44 20.98 2.14
CA ASP A 52 -11.89 21.47 0.85
C ASP A 52 -11.17 20.74 -0.29
N SER A 53 -11.88 19.83 -0.97
CA SER A 53 -11.37 19.06 -2.11
C SER A 53 -11.16 19.88 -3.38
N ALA A 54 -11.55 21.16 -3.41
CA ALA A 54 -11.34 22.07 -4.53
C ALA A 54 -10.20 23.08 -4.30
N GLY A 55 -9.67 23.18 -3.07
CA GLY A 55 -8.79 24.29 -2.72
C GLY A 55 -8.29 24.26 -1.29
N SER A 56 -8.33 25.41 -0.62
CA SER A 56 -7.74 25.59 0.72
C SER A 56 -8.71 26.24 1.71
N ASN A 57 -10.03 26.14 1.45
CA ASN A 57 -11.06 26.71 2.32
C ASN A 57 -11.55 25.68 3.35
N ASP A 58 -10.64 25.02 4.06
CA ASP A 58 -11.04 24.00 5.04
C ASP A 58 -11.98 24.57 6.12
N ALA A 59 -12.88 23.73 6.63
CA ALA A 59 -13.94 24.12 7.55
C ALA A 59 -13.92 23.34 8.87
N GLU A 60 -14.37 24.00 9.95
CA GLU A 60 -14.51 23.40 11.27
C GLU A 60 -16.00 23.30 11.66
N PRO A 61 -16.50 22.10 12.03
CA PRO A 61 -17.90 21.91 12.36
C PRO A 61 -18.23 22.50 13.74
N LEU A 62 -19.27 23.34 13.81
CA LEU A 62 -19.77 23.93 15.05
C LEU A 62 -20.82 23.02 15.71
N ASN A 63 -20.75 22.87 17.05
CA ASN A 63 -21.67 22.04 17.85
C ASN A 63 -21.74 20.56 17.43
N PHE A 64 -20.62 20.02 16.94
CA PHE A 64 -20.53 18.63 16.51
C PHE A 64 -19.91 17.76 17.61
N THR A 65 -20.66 16.77 18.10
CA THR A 65 -20.19 15.81 19.12
C THR A 65 -19.40 14.68 18.47
N MET A 66 -18.12 14.57 18.82
CA MET A 66 -17.14 13.68 18.17
C MET A 66 -17.05 12.28 18.79
N GLY A 67 -18.17 11.65 19.15
CA GLY A 67 -18.12 10.36 19.87
C GLY A 67 -19.40 9.51 19.77
N GLY A 68 -19.22 8.19 19.92
CA GLY A 68 -20.25 7.15 19.75
C GLY A 68 -19.98 6.25 18.54
N THR A 69 -20.84 5.26 18.29
CA THR A 69 -20.78 4.38 17.08
C THR A 69 -21.33 5.05 15.81
N VAL A 70 -21.64 6.35 15.85
CA VAL A 70 -22.23 7.08 14.72
C VAL A 70 -21.59 8.47 14.59
N SER A 71 -21.09 8.73 13.36
CA SER A 71 -20.41 9.91 12.79
C SER A 71 -18.90 10.01 12.98
N ASN A 72 -18.22 9.70 11.88
CA ASN A 72 -16.78 9.59 11.74
C ASN A 72 -16.29 10.28 10.45
N PHE A 73 -17.20 10.71 9.55
CA PHE A 73 -16.91 11.26 8.21
C PHE A 73 -15.60 10.71 7.64
N VAL A 74 -15.45 9.39 7.46
CA VAL A 74 -14.17 8.70 7.14
C VAL A 74 -13.99 8.35 5.65
N PRO A 75 -12.91 8.78 4.98
CA PRO A 75 -12.36 8.25 3.78
C PRO A 75 -11.61 7.01 4.05
N PHE A 76 -11.33 6.41 2.92
CA PHE A 76 -10.01 5.88 2.62
C PHE A 76 -8.88 6.54 3.43
N VAL A 77 -8.50 5.87 4.51
CA VAL A 77 -7.11 5.93 4.95
C VAL A 77 -6.36 5.19 3.85
N ASP A 78 -5.64 5.93 3.01
CA ASP A 78 -4.62 5.28 2.23
C ASP A 78 -3.57 4.79 3.23
N ASN A 79 -3.65 3.51 3.59
CA ASN A 79 -2.64 2.85 4.42
C ASN A 79 -1.46 2.36 3.55
N THR A 80 -1.36 2.83 2.32
CA THR A 80 -0.23 2.53 1.46
C THR A 80 0.96 3.35 1.94
N ASP A 81 2.00 2.65 2.35
CA ASP A 81 3.31 3.23 2.56
C ASP A 81 3.82 3.84 1.23
N LEU A 82 4.16 5.12 1.26
CA LEU A 82 4.60 5.96 0.15
C LEU A 82 6.12 6.11 0.07
N ASP A 83 6.86 5.68 1.09
CA ASP A 83 8.31 5.78 1.16
C ASP A 83 9.05 4.42 1.30
N ALA A 84 8.30 3.32 1.22
CA ALA A 84 8.82 1.96 1.03
C ALA A 84 9.88 1.88 -0.07
N SER A 85 11.00 1.22 0.23
CA SER A 85 12.05 0.96 -0.75
C SER A 85 12.52 -0.49 -0.75
N LEU A 86 12.93 -0.96 -1.94
CA LEU A 86 13.59 -2.24 -2.16
C LEU A 86 14.97 -1.98 -2.77
N THR A 87 16.01 -2.42 -2.09
CA THR A 87 17.40 -2.26 -2.54
C THR A 87 18.15 -3.58 -2.49
N ALA A 88 19.19 -3.74 -3.31
CA ALA A 88 20.09 -4.88 -3.20
C ALA A 88 20.87 -4.82 -1.88
N ALA A 89 21.03 -5.95 -1.22
CA ALA A 89 21.90 -6.05 -0.05
C ALA A 89 23.33 -6.44 -0.48
N ALA A 90 24.25 -6.42 0.48
CA ALA A 90 25.67 -6.70 0.24
C ALA A 90 26.18 -7.91 1.06
N GLY A 91 25.27 -8.67 1.65
CA GLY A 91 25.57 -9.84 2.48
C GLY A 91 25.89 -11.09 1.65
N VAL A 92 25.38 -11.17 0.41
CA VAL A 92 25.60 -12.30 -0.50
C VAL A 92 26.41 -11.87 -1.72
N ALA A 93 27.49 -12.59 -2.00
CA ALA A 93 28.27 -12.40 -3.22
C ALA A 93 27.70 -13.26 -4.35
N GLU A 94 26.98 -12.62 -5.27
CA GLU A 94 26.28 -13.31 -6.36
C GLU A 94 27.10 -13.38 -7.66
N PRO A 95 26.92 -14.43 -8.50
CA PRO A 95 26.02 -15.57 -8.32
C PRO A 95 26.58 -16.64 -7.38
N VAL A 96 25.69 -17.30 -6.64
CA VAL A 96 26.06 -18.41 -5.74
C VAL A 96 25.76 -19.76 -6.42
N ALA A 97 26.75 -20.65 -6.43
CA ALA A 97 26.56 -22.02 -6.92
C ALA A 97 25.78 -22.85 -5.90
N ILE A 98 24.69 -23.49 -6.33
CA ILE A 98 23.86 -24.35 -5.47
C ILE A 98 24.44 -25.78 -5.48
N PRO A 99 25.02 -26.27 -4.37
CA PRO A 99 25.55 -27.63 -4.29
C PRO A 99 24.43 -28.66 -4.16
N THR A 100 24.65 -29.86 -4.68
CA THR A 100 23.68 -30.98 -4.57
C THR A 100 23.76 -31.72 -3.24
N SER A 101 24.65 -31.30 -2.33
CA SER A 101 24.89 -31.94 -1.03
C SER A 101 24.27 -31.18 0.15
N VAL A 102 23.68 -30.01 -0.08
CA VAL A 102 22.96 -29.25 0.95
C VAL A 102 21.52 -29.76 0.98
N ASP A 103 21.15 -30.48 2.03
CA ASP A 103 19.85 -31.16 2.11
C ASP A 103 19.11 -30.97 3.44
N THR A 104 19.69 -30.23 4.40
CA THR A 104 19.02 -29.88 5.67
C THR A 104 18.76 -28.39 5.86
N VAL A 105 17.98 -28.05 6.89
CA VAL A 105 17.77 -26.64 7.29
C VAL A 105 19.05 -25.99 7.80
N GLY A 106 19.84 -26.74 8.58
CA GLY A 106 21.08 -26.22 9.18
C GLY A 106 22.19 -25.97 8.17
N GLU A 107 22.08 -26.53 6.96
CA GLU A 107 23.04 -26.38 5.87
C GLU A 107 22.57 -25.38 4.82
N SER A 108 21.45 -24.68 5.05
CA SER A 108 20.91 -23.75 4.06
C SER A 108 21.96 -22.73 3.60
N LEU A 109 21.94 -22.46 2.29
CA LEU A 109 22.88 -21.56 1.64
C LEU A 109 22.14 -20.29 1.21
N ASP A 110 22.69 -19.13 1.55
CA ASP A 110 22.21 -17.86 1.06
C ASP A 110 22.61 -17.69 -0.41
N VAL A 111 21.64 -17.38 -1.27
CA VAL A 111 21.81 -17.36 -2.74
C VAL A 111 21.47 -16.03 -3.39
N PHE A 112 20.74 -15.18 -2.68
CA PHE A 112 20.31 -13.85 -3.11
C PHE A 112 19.91 -13.05 -1.86
N ASP A 113 20.19 -11.74 -1.83
CA ASP A 113 19.74 -10.87 -0.75
C ASP A 113 19.22 -9.51 -1.22
N PHE A 114 18.38 -8.93 -0.38
CA PHE A 114 17.79 -7.62 -0.59
C PHE A 114 17.44 -6.99 0.75
N THR A 115 17.27 -5.67 0.75
CA THR A 115 16.78 -4.90 1.89
C THR A 115 15.46 -4.25 1.53
N LEU A 116 14.46 -4.49 2.36
CA LEU A 116 13.23 -3.71 2.40
C LEU A 116 13.37 -2.67 3.51
N THR A 117 13.05 -1.42 3.22
CA THR A 117 13.06 -0.33 4.21
C THR A 117 11.75 0.45 4.17
N ASP A 118 11.20 0.70 5.34
CA ASP A 118 10.27 1.82 5.58
C ASP A 118 11.12 3.10 5.57
N GLY A 119 10.80 4.05 4.69
CA GLY A 119 11.53 5.30 4.51
C GLY A 119 11.40 6.25 5.71
N GLY A 120 10.53 5.90 6.67
CA GLY A 120 10.59 6.34 8.05
C GLY A 120 10.40 7.84 8.17
N THR A 121 9.24 8.36 7.76
CA THR A 121 8.48 9.50 8.36
C THR A 121 7.55 10.19 7.36
N ALA A 122 7.51 9.80 6.08
CA ALA A 122 6.74 10.56 5.08
C ALA A 122 5.23 10.48 5.31
N ASP A 123 4.73 9.33 5.75
CA ASP A 123 3.30 9.06 5.93
C ASP A 123 2.92 8.49 7.31
N ALA A 124 3.91 8.20 8.16
CA ALA A 124 3.73 7.59 9.48
C ALA A 124 3.00 6.23 9.46
N LEU A 125 3.07 5.52 8.33
CA LEU A 125 2.58 4.16 8.15
C LEU A 125 3.77 3.20 8.13
N ALA A 126 3.61 2.01 8.70
CA ALA A 126 4.64 0.98 8.65
C ALA A 126 4.56 0.19 7.34
N LEU A 127 5.71 -0.26 6.83
CA LEU A 127 5.78 -1.11 5.64
C LEU A 127 5.20 -2.51 5.91
N GLY A 128 3.93 -2.72 5.58
CA GLY A 128 3.30 -4.04 5.69
C GLY A 128 3.58 -4.94 4.48
N VAL A 129 4.42 -5.97 4.62
CA VAL A 129 4.66 -6.96 3.55
C VAL A 129 4.02 -8.30 3.86
N SER A 130 3.00 -8.66 3.07
CA SER A 130 2.27 -9.93 3.19
C SER A 130 2.76 -11.03 2.25
N GLN A 131 3.46 -10.63 1.18
CA GLN A 131 4.00 -11.53 0.17
C GLN A 131 5.25 -10.95 -0.50
N VAL A 132 6.21 -11.82 -0.80
CA VAL A 132 7.33 -11.55 -1.70
C VAL A 132 7.25 -12.51 -2.88
N VAL A 133 7.23 -11.98 -4.11
CA VAL A 133 7.25 -12.78 -5.34
C VAL A 133 8.53 -12.48 -6.11
N VAL A 134 9.36 -13.51 -6.29
CA VAL A 134 10.61 -13.43 -7.02
C VAL A 134 10.42 -14.06 -8.39
N ASN A 135 10.69 -13.32 -9.46
CA ASN A 135 10.72 -13.88 -10.81
C ASN A 135 11.97 -14.75 -10.97
N VAL A 136 11.81 -15.93 -11.55
CA VAL A 136 12.88 -16.89 -11.76
C VAL A 136 13.12 -17.04 -13.26
N SER A 137 14.38 -17.03 -13.67
CA SER A 137 14.76 -17.21 -15.07
C SER A 137 16.10 -17.94 -15.17
N GLY A 138 16.60 -18.12 -16.39
CA GLY A 138 17.90 -18.74 -16.65
C GLY A 138 17.78 -20.16 -17.24
N THR A 139 18.85 -20.94 -17.13
CA THR A 139 19.02 -22.21 -17.86
C THR A 139 18.63 -23.45 -17.08
N ALA A 140 18.33 -23.33 -15.78
CA ALA A 140 17.80 -24.46 -15.00
C ALA A 140 16.42 -24.86 -15.54
N THR A 141 16.13 -26.15 -15.51
CA THR A 141 14.79 -26.67 -15.86
C THR A 141 13.84 -26.54 -14.68
N ASP A 142 12.53 -26.54 -14.94
CA ASP A 142 11.50 -26.56 -13.88
C ASP A 142 11.61 -27.78 -12.97
N ALA A 143 12.00 -28.93 -13.54
CA ALA A 143 12.23 -30.15 -12.77
C ALA A 143 13.37 -29.98 -11.77
N GLN A 144 14.45 -29.29 -12.14
CA GLN A 144 15.56 -28.99 -11.23
C GLN A 144 15.15 -27.95 -10.17
N ARG A 145 14.46 -26.88 -10.57
CA ARG A 145 14.00 -25.85 -9.61
C ARG A 145 12.99 -26.40 -8.59
N SER A 146 12.15 -27.34 -9.00
CA SER A 146 11.17 -28.00 -8.12
C SER A 146 11.81 -28.91 -7.07
N GLN A 147 13.09 -29.24 -7.20
CA GLN A 147 13.84 -30.00 -6.19
C GLN A 147 14.44 -29.11 -5.10
N VAL A 148 14.45 -27.78 -5.30
CA VAL A 148 15.04 -26.83 -4.35
C VAL A 148 13.97 -26.39 -3.35
N THR A 149 14.27 -26.51 -2.06
CA THR A 149 13.47 -25.88 -1.00
C THR A 149 13.97 -24.46 -0.79
N TRP A 150 13.21 -23.48 -1.24
CA TRP A 150 13.53 -22.08 -1.08
C TRP A 150 13.03 -21.55 0.26
N ARG A 151 13.86 -20.76 0.94
CA ARG A 151 13.50 -20.13 2.22
C ARG A 151 13.83 -18.65 2.22
N LEU A 152 12.94 -17.87 2.83
CA LEU A 152 13.16 -16.47 3.13
C LEU A 152 13.50 -16.33 4.62
N ASN A 153 14.57 -15.59 4.90
CA ASN A 153 15.00 -15.21 6.23
C ASN A 153 15.22 -13.70 6.30
N GLY A 154 14.96 -13.11 7.46
CA GLY A 154 15.14 -11.70 7.75
C GLY A 154 14.81 -11.41 9.22
N PRO A 155 14.78 -10.14 9.63
CA PRO A 155 14.41 -9.75 10.99
C PRO A 155 13.05 -10.31 11.44
N ASP A 156 12.04 -10.25 10.56
CA ASP A 156 10.65 -10.66 10.85
C ASP A 156 10.21 -11.92 10.09
N ALA A 157 11.14 -12.61 9.45
CA ALA A 157 10.88 -13.84 8.72
C ALA A 157 11.91 -14.90 9.10
N SER A 158 11.45 -16.08 9.54
CA SER A 158 12.33 -17.19 9.89
C SER A 158 11.95 -18.43 9.10
N ASN A 159 12.84 -18.86 8.19
CA ASN A 159 12.70 -20.06 7.37
C ASN A 159 11.34 -20.18 6.65
N VAL A 160 10.81 -19.07 6.14
CA VAL A 160 9.53 -19.08 5.42
C VAL A 160 9.72 -19.83 4.11
N THR A 161 9.07 -20.99 3.97
CA THR A 161 9.17 -21.82 2.77
C THR A 161 8.43 -21.15 1.60
N GLY A 162 9.14 -20.97 0.48
CA GLY A 162 8.57 -20.45 -0.74
C GLY A 162 7.94 -21.54 -1.61
N THR A 163 6.98 -21.15 -2.44
CA THR A 163 6.34 -22.02 -3.43
C THR A 163 6.80 -21.63 -4.83
N TYR A 164 7.42 -22.58 -5.53
CA TYR A 164 7.80 -22.39 -6.94
C TYR A 164 6.62 -22.71 -7.88
N SER A 165 6.41 -21.88 -8.89
CA SER A 165 5.44 -22.08 -9.97
C SER A 165 6.14 -22.11 -11.33
N ALA A 166 6.21 -23.29 -11.94
CA ALA A 166 6.76 -23.46 -13.29
C ALA A 166 5.93 -22.76 -14.37
N GLY A 167 4.60 -22.66 -14.18
CA GLY A 167 3.74 -21.99 -15.16
C GLY A 167 3.81 -20.47 -15.12
N ALA A 168 4.25 -19.90 -13.99
CA ALA A 168 4.37 -18.45 -13.81
C ALA A 168 5.83 -17.98 -13.75
N ASP A 169 6.80 -18.90 -13.74
CA ASP A 169 8.21 -18.62 -13.53
C ASP A 169 8.46 -17.77 -12.27
N THR A 170 7.76 -18.09 -11.18
CA THR A 170 7.86 -17.34 -9.91
C THR A 170 8.13 -18.22 -8.70
N LEU A 171 8.83 -17.64 -7.73
CA LEU A 171 8.98 -18.14 -6.37
C LEU A 171 8.23 -17.20 -5.42
N THR A 172 7.24 -17.73 -4.71
CA THR A 172 6.35 -16.94 -3.86
C THR A 172 6.52 -17.29 -2.39
N PHE A 173 6.81 -16.30 -1.56
CA PHE A 173 6.76 -16.37 -0.10
C PHE A 173 5.53 -15.63 0.38
N SER A 174 4.61 -16.33 1.05
CA SER A 174 3.35 -15.79 1.56
C SER A 174 3.27 -15.91 3.08
N SER A 175 2.19 -15.42 3.67
CA SER A 175 1.96 -15.43 5.12
C SER A 175 3.05 -14.67 5.89
N LEU A 176 3.58 -13.63 5.26
CA LEU A 176 4.58 -12.76 5.87
C LEU A 176 3.91 -11.77 6.83
N SER A 177 4.66 -11.38 7.84
CA SER A 177 4.26 -10.40 8.86
C SER A 177 5.41 -9.41 9.08
N ILE A 178 6.04 -8.98 7.98
CA ILE A 178 7.16 -8.03 7.99
C ILE A 178 6.56 -6.62 8.15
N SER A 179 7.13 -5.85 9.08
CA SER A 179 6.69 -4.49 9.44
C SER A 179 7.87 -3.61 9.84
#